data_AF-A0A2G9C4G9-F1
#
_entry.id   AF-A0A2G9C4G9-F1
#
_cell.length_a   1.000
_cell.length_b   1.000
_cell.length_c   1.000
_cell.angle_alpha   90.00
_cell.angle_beta   90.00
_cell.angle_gamma   90.00
#
_symmetry.space_group_name_H-M   'P 1'
#
loop_
_entity.id
_entity.type
_entity.pdbx_description
1 polymer ?
#
loop_
_entity_poly.entity_id
_entity_poly.type
_entity_poly.pdbx_seq_one_letter_code
_entity_poly.pdbx_strand_id
1 'polypeptide(L)'
;AHQARGQAGHAARAAALLPLGVHRQLDTYVSVQDHLPAIYGLGRYGVPASAPPQRQARARQLKAYLVMQEQAIAQGLAQLQHLRALFSVAPGARQGLWSQLIGPDAVPAIDRLYRQPPQTVMDTVYRPFDRSARRKNRALDHLLALHGETYTQNSMRQFLGHLSPEEAETLLLENKATWLRDIVTLTRDRAGGFDPGRPSWDQPDNCGGLQRRASLLLGFRLWHDRPLTRVLREQRFTLVEHPAPVHRPWLLDPDDDAVRLAPAAGHAVQPADRAQVLADLQRMPWLRLPLPAGLLRAGQHGARYRLLPGTGGARRLALGPDEHGRWWLLGEFADADAARRGAASLRLFLRHLDQESEGLHVVEHLLLRPTQAGGAAHARLDLPEDFHRLRVTVVLPGWTQRCSQPAFRNFAEETLRISCPAHLTLRCLWLDAEPMQRFEDAHAAWLDARMAWVASPDAASAQMLADEAACRVIECLALPPDEPPGAARSNGNGNGNGNGNGNGNGSRSSGSGSSGSGSSGSSGSGGSSGSGSGGSSGSGGGGGNYGGDAEGPVVQGHA
;
A
#
# COMPACT_ATOMS: atom_id res chain seq x y z
N ALA A 1 15.14 16.42 24.82
CA ALA A 1 15.84 17.58 24.22
C ALA A 1 17.29 17.29 23.81
N HIS A 2 18.11 16.63 24.65
CA HIS A 2 19.53 16.35 24.32
C HIS A 2 19.74 15.34 23.18
N GLN A 3 18.93 14.27 23.08
CA GLN A 3 19.04 13.31 21.96
C GLN A 3 18.54 13.88 20.63
N ALA A 4 17.47 14.69 20.60
CA ALA A 4 17.00 15.35 19.38
C ALA A 4 18.02 16.37 18.85
N ARG A 5 18.67 17.14 19.74
CA ARG A 5 19.82 18.00 19.39
C ARG A 5 21.04 17.18 18.93
N GLY A 6 21.28 16.02 19.54
CA GLY A 6 22.32 15.07 19.11
C GLY A 6 22.06 14.48 17.72
N GLN A 7 20.83 14.03 17.44
CA GLN A 7 20.43 13.49 16.14
C GLN A 7 20.44 14.56 15.05
N ALA A 8 19.94 15.78 15.33
CA ALA A 8 20.04 16.91 14.41
C ALA A 8 21.50 17.32 14.14
N GLY A 9 22.35 17.32 15.17
CA GLY A 9 23.79 17.57 15.03
C GLY A 9 24.53 16.49 14.26
N HIS A 10 24.16 15.22 14.44
CA HIS A 10 24.69 14.10 13.66
C HIS A 10 24.21 14.13 12.20
N ALA A 11 22.95 14.49 11.95
CA ALA A 11 22.41 14.66 10.61
C ALA A 11 23.08 15.84 9.88
N ALA A 12 23.32 16.96 10.57
CA ALA A 12 24.05 18.10 10.02
C ALA A 12 25.52 17.76 9.72
N ARG A 13 26.19 17.02 10.62
CA ARG A 13 27.54 16.49 10.37
C ARG A 13 27.57 15.50 9.21
N ALA A 14 26.60 14.59 9.13
CA ALA A 14 26.48 13.65 8.02
C ALA A 14 26.23 14.39 6.70
N ALA A 15 25.36 15.41 6.71
CA ALA A 15 25.11 16.26 5.54
C ALA A 15 26.37 17.03 5.10
N ALA A 16 27.18 17.49 6.04
CA ALA A 16 28.47 18.13 5.76
C ALA A 16 29.53 17.16 5.19
N LEU A 17 29.37 15.85 5.45
CA LEU A 17 30.24 14.79 4.91
C LEU A 17 29.76 14.28 3.54
N LEU A 18 28.55 14.62 3.10
CA LEU A 18 28.07 14.20 1.78
C LEU A 18 28.77 15.01 0.69
N PRO A 19 29.21 14.37 -0.40
CA PRO A 19 29.82 15.08 -1.51
C PRO A 19 28.82 16.07 -2.12
N LEU A 20 29.26 17.31 -2.33
CA LEU A 20 28.48 18.32 -3.03
C LEU A 20 28.60 18.11 -4.55
N GLY A 21 27.48 18.26 -5.26
CA GLY A 21 27.42 18.16 -6.72
C GLY A 21 27.11 19.50 -7.38
N VAL A 22 27.58 19.68 -8.61
CA VAL A 22 27.20 20.82 -9.47
C VAL A 22 26.06 20.39 -10.38
N HIS A 23 24.92 21.08 -10.29
CA HIS A 23 23.79 20.81 -11.19
C HIS A 23 24.16 21.15 -12.63
N ARG A 24 23.90 20.20 -13.55
CA ARG A 24 24.01 20.41 -14.99
C ARG A 24 22.65 20.20 -15.63
N GLN A 25 22.30 21.08 -16.55
CA GLN A 25 21.09 20.92 -17.36
C GLN A 25 21.37 19.93 -18.48
N LEU A 26 20.69 18.79 -18.45
CA LEU A 26 20.90 17.63 -19.34
C LEU A 26 19.77 17.43 -20.34
N ASP A 27 18.66 18.17 -20.22
CA ASP A 27 17.51 18.12 -21.14
C ASP A 27 17.66 19.01 -22.38
N THR A 28 18.76 19.74 -22.49
CA THR A 28 19.02 20.61 -23.64
C THR A 28 19.27 19.75 -24.88
N TYR A 29 18.34 19.79 -25.82
CA TYR A 29 18.41 19.04 -27.07
C TYR A 29 18.82 19.94 -28.24
N VAL A 30 19.81 19.50 -29.01
CA VAL A 30 20.24 20.12 -30.28
C VAL A 30 19.90 19.15 -31.40
N SER A 31 19.22 19.64 -32.45
CA SER A 31 18.77 18.78 -33.54
C SER A 31 19.93 18.24 -34.37
N VAL A 32 19.85 16.95 -34.71
CA VAL A 32 20.81 16.31 -35.61
C VAL A 32 20.75 16.93 -37.02
N GLN A 33 19.61 17.52 -37.39
CA GLN A 33 19.44 18.22 -38.66
C GLN A 33 20.36 19.43 -38.83
N ASP A 34 20.78 20.08 -37.74
CA ASP A 34 21.71 21.20 -37.78
C ASP A 34 23.16 20.75 -38.04
N HIS A 35 23.47 19.48 -37.80
CA HIS A 35 24.78 18.90 -38.09
C HIS A 35 24.90 18.40 -39.53
N LEU A 36 23.78 18.31 -40.27
CA LEU A 36 23.78 17.88 -41.65
C LEU A 36 24.21 19.02 -42.59
N PRO A 37 24.89 18.71 -43.72
CA PRO A 37 25.28 19.72 -44.69
C PRO A 37 24.11 20.59 -45.17
N ALA A 38 24.35 21.88 -45.32
CA ALA A 38 23.34 22.87 -45.70
C ALA A 38 22.60 22.53 -47.01
N ILE A 39 23.22 21.75 -47.90
CA ILE A 39 22.60 21.26 -49.14
C ILE A 39 21.28 20.52 -48.90
N TYR A 40 21.10 19.85 -47.75
CA TYR A 40 19.85 19.16 -47.41
C TYR A 40 18.69 20.12 -47.08
N GLY A 41 18.98 21.38 -46.71
CA GLY A 41 17.97 22.40 -46.43
C GLY A 41 17.11 22.13 -45.19
N LEU A 42 17.67 21.46 -44.18
CA LEU A 42 16.93 21.00 -42.99
C LEU A 42 17.05 21.95 -41.79
N GLY A 43 18.26 22.48 -41.55
CA GLY A 43 18.55 23.38 -40.43
C GLY A 43 17.95 24.77 -40.58
N ARG A 44 18.41 25.73 -39.76
CA ARG A 44 17.83 27.08 -39.63
C ARG A 44 17.56 27.85 -40.93
N TYR A 45 18.40 27.69 -41.95
CA TYR A 45 18.26 28.41 -43.22
C TYR A 45 17.20 27.79 -44.15
N GLY A 46 16.84 26.52 -43.92
CA GLY A 46 15.82 25.80 -44.67
C GLY A 46 16.11 25.70 -46.17
N VAL A 47 15.05 25.47 -46.94
CA VAL A 47 15.06 25.51 -48.41
C VAL A 47 14.63 26.92 -48.85
N PRO A 48 15.32 27.56 -49.81
CA PRO A 48 14.94 28.87 -50.33
C PRO A 48 13.49 28.92 -50.81
N ALA A 49 12.80 30.05 -50.60
CA ALA A 49 11.42 30.23 -51.03
C ALA A 49 11.24 30.12 -52.56
N SER A 50 12.29 30.44 -53.32
CA SER A 50 12.34 30.30 -54.78
C SER A 50 12.50 28.85 -55.27
N ALA A 51 12.77 27.90 -54.38
CA ALA A 51 12.99 26.51 -54.78
C ALA A 51 11.68 25.84 -55.23
N PRO A 52 11.74 24.91 -56.21
CA PRO A 52 10.56 24.19 -56.70
C PRO A 52 9.77 23.50 -55.59
N PRO A 53 8.43 23.38 -55.69
CA PRO A 53 7.58 22.73 -54.68
C PRO A 53 8.05 21.31 -54.33
N GLN A 54 8.55 20.57 -55.32
CA GLN A 54 9.10 19.22 -55.13
C GLN A 54 10.32 19.21 -54.20
N ARG A 55 11.18 20.24 -54.25
CA ARG A 55 12.35 20.34 -53.36
C ARG A 55 11.91 20.61 -51.92
N GLN A 56 10.95 21.51 -51.74
CA GLN A 56 10.38 21.82 -50.43
C GLN A 56 9.68 20.58 -49.82
N ALA A 57 8.94 19.82 -50.63
CA ALA A 57 8.29 18.59 -50.19
C ALA A 57 9.29 17.51 -49.75
N ARG A 58 10.36 17.27 -50.53
CA ARG A 58 11.43 16.31 -50.19
C ARG A 58 12.14 16.67 -48.88
N ALA A 59 12.45 17.95 -48.69
CA ALA A 59 13.06 18.42 -47.44
C ALA A 59 12.13 18.20 -46.24
N ARG A 60 10.82 18.45 -46.38
CA ARG A 60 9.83 18.18 -45.33
C ARG A 60 9.70 16.69 -45.02
N GLN A 61 9.72 15.81 -46.03
CA GLN A 61 9.69 14.36 -45.83
C GLN A 61 10.91 13.87 -45.04
N LEU A 62 12.11 14.32 -45.41
CA LEU A 62 13.34 13.98 -44.69
C LEU A 62 13.34 14.52 -43.26
N LYS A 63 12.88 15.76 -43.05
CA LYS A 63 12.69 16.34 -41.72
C LYS A 63 11.75 15.50 -40.86
N ALA A 64 10.60 15.11 -41.40
CA ALA A 64 9.64 14.26 -40.68
C ALA A 64 10.22 12.88 -40.32
N TYR A 65 11.01 12.29 -41.23
CA TYR A 65 11.73 11.04 -40.97
C TYR A 65 12.69 11.19 -39.79
N LEU A 66 13.55 12.21 -39.81
CA LEU A 66 14.56 12.43 -38.77
C LEU A 66 13.95 12.76 -37.41
N VAL A 67 12.92 13.61 -37.37
CA VAL A 67 12.22 13.98 -36.13
C VAL A 67 11.74 12.76 -35.36
N MET A 68 11.30 11.69 -36.04
CA MET A 68 10.90 10.44 -35.39
C MET A 68 12.04 9.80 -34.59
N GLN A 69 13.27 9.84 -35.11
CA GLN A 69 14.46 9.30 -34.46
C GLN A 69 15.00 10.25 -33.39
N GLU A 70 15.02 11.55 -33.70
CA GLU A 70 15.41 12.61 -32.78
C GLU A 70 14.53 12.63 -31.53
N GLN A 71 13.24 12.31 -31.68
CA GLN A 71 12.31 12.25 -30.55
C GLN A 71 12.77 11.24 -29.50
N ALA A 72 13.36 10.10 -29.89
CA ALA A 72 13.91 9.13 -28.95
C ALA A 72 15.11 9.69 -28.17
N ILE A 73 15.95 10.51 -28.82
CA ILE A 73 17.08 11.18 -28.18
C ILE A 73 16.57 12.20 -27.16
N ALA A 74 15.62 13.06 -27.55
CA ALA A 74 15.00 14.02 -26.64
C ALA A 74 14.34 13.34 -25.42
N GLN A 75 13.65 12.21 -25.62
CA GLN A 75 13.11 11.43 -24.50
C GLN A 75 14.19 10.87 -23.57
N GLY A 76 15.34 10.44 -24.13
CA GLY A 76 16.49 9.98 -23.37
C GLY A 76 17.10 11.08 -22.50
N LEU A 77 17.28 12.28 -23.06
CA LEU A 77 17.76 13.46 -22.34
C LEU A 77 16.80 13.87 -21.20
N ALA A 78 15.49 13.82 -21.45
CA ALA A 78 14.49 14.03 -20.41
C ALA A 78 14.62 13.01 -19.26
N GLN A 79 14.91 11.73 -19.55
CA GLN A 79 15.17 10.75 -18.47
C GLN A 79 16.43 11.08 -17.69
N LEU A 80 17.51 11.48 -18.37
CA LEU A 80 18.78 11.82 -17.74
C LEU A 80 18.64 13.03 -16.81
N GLN A 81 17.94 14.08 -17.26
CA GLN A 81 17.64 15.27 -16.45
C GLN A 81 16.91 14.89 -15.16
N HIS A 82 16.00 13.93 -15.23
CA HIS A 82 15.16 13.52 -14.10
C HIS A 82 15.61 12.23 -13.41
N LEU A 83 16.82 11.75 -13.67
CA LEU A 83 17.35 10.52 -13.07
C LEU A 83 17.32 10.58 -11.54
N ARG A 84 17.66 11.74 -10.94
CA ARG A 84 17.54 11.98 -9.50
C ARG A 84 16.10 11.84 -8.99
N ALA A 85 15.12 12.32 -9.76
CA ALA A 85 13.71 12.23 -9.39
C ALA A 85 13.21 10.78 -9.40
N LEU A 86 13.73 9.94 -10.30
CA LEU A 86 13.43 8.50 -10.33
C LEU A 86 13.85 7.80 -9.03
N PHE A 87 15.03 8.12 -8.50
CA PHE A 87 15.54 7.55 -7.23
C PHE A 87 15.10 8.33 -5.99
N SER A 88 14.40 9.45 -6.14
CA SER A 88 13.94 10.25 -5.00
C SER A 88 12.94 9.48 -4.13
N VAL A 89 13.12 9.55 -2.81
CA VAL A 89 12.19 9.00 -1.80
C VAL A 89 11.28 10.07 -1.21
N ALA A 90 11.26 11.27 -1.81
CA ALA A 90 10.41 12.36 -1.36
C ALA A 90 8.91 11.99 -1.49
N PRO A 91 8.05 12.46 -0.57
CA PRO A 91 6.61 12.28 -0.67
C PRO A 91 6.08 12.76 -2.03
N GLY A 92 5.18 11.99 -2.64
CA GLY A 92 4.59 12.33 -3.94
C GLY A 92 5.50 12.11 -5.16
N ALA A 93 6.75 11.67 -5.00
CA ALA A 93 7.67 11.39 -6.11
C ALA A 93 7.31 10.08 -6.85
N ARG A 94 6.15 10.06 -7.52
CA ARG A 94 5.57 8.87 -8.17
C ARG A 94 5.92 8.75 -9.65
N GLN A 95 6.36 9.85 -10.26
CA GLN A 95 6.73 9.88 -11.66
C GLN A 95 8.02 9.09 -11.89
N GLY A 96 7.99 8.25 -12.92
CA GLY A 96 9.10 7.41 -13.35
C GLY A 96 9.43 7.57 -14.83
N LEU A 97 8.55 8.20 -15.61
CA LEU A 97 8.81 8.56 -17.00
C LEU A 97 8.61 10.07 -17.15
N TRP A 98 9.61 10.71 -17.75
CA TRP A 98 9.53 12.09 -18.19
C TRP A 98 9.42 12.12 -19.71
N SER A 99 8.81 13.16 -20.26
CA SER A 99 8.80 13.31 -21.70
C SER A 99 9.07 14.73 -22.13
N GLN A 100 9.78 14.87 -23.24
CA GLN A 100 10.12 16.13 -23.88
C GLN A 100 9.83 16.00 -25.36
N LEU A 101 8.83 16.73 -25.85
CA LEU A 101 8.61 16.86 -27.28
C LEU A 101 9.54 17.89 -27.89
N ILE A 102 9.95 17.64 -29.12
CA ILE A 102 10.79 18.56 -29.88
C ILE A 102 9.95 19.76 -30.29
N GLY A 103 10.38 20.96 -29.88
CA GLY A 103 9.74 22.22 -30.21
C GLY A 103 10.36 22.91 -31.43
N PRO A 104 9.75 24.02 -31.87
CA PRO A 104 10.27 24.84 -32.98
C PRO A 104 11.65 25.42 -32.72
N ASP A 105 12.02 25.58 -31.44
CA ASP A 105 13.34 26.07 -31.01
C ASP A 105 14.49 25.12 -31.39
N ALA A 106 14.21 23.80 -31.40
CA ALA A 106 15.18 22.78 -31.80
C ALA A 106 15.05 22.41 -33.28
N VAL A 107 13.82 22.32 -33.80
CA VAL A 107 13.57 22.00 -35.22
C VAL A 107 12.67 23.06 -35.85
N PRO A 108 13.21 23.93 -36.72
CA PRO A 108 12.43 24.98 -37.35
C PRO A 108 11.23 24.44 -38.15
N ALA A 109 10.08 25.06 -37.98
CA ALA A 109 8.80 24.73 -38.63
C ALA A 109 8.27 23.32 -38.34
N ILE A 110 8.65 22.72 -37.20
CA ILE A 110 8.12 21.41 -36.76
C ILE A 110 6.61 21.44 -36.49
N ASP A 111 6.02 22.58 -36.17
CA ASP A 111 4.57 22.73 -35.94
C ASP A 111 3.74 22.32 -37.16
N ARG A 112 4.32 22.40 -38.37
CA ARG A 112 3.66 21.95 -39.60
C ARG A 112 3.65 20.43 -39.75
N LEU A 113 4.42 19.71 -38.94
CA LEU A 113 4.51 18.25 -38.93
C LEU A 113 3.64 17.63 -37.84
N TYR A 114 3.45 18.31 -36.71
CA TYR A 114 2.54 17.87 -35.66
C TYR A 114 1.08 18.05 -36.10
N ARG A 115 0.31 16.97 -36.08
CA ARG A 115 -1.14 17.01 -36.35
C ARG A 115 -1.96 17.51 -35.17
N GLN A 116 -1.40 17.41 -33.96
CA GLN A 116 -2.03 17.77 -32.70
C GLN A 116 -1.02 18.50 -31.82
N PRO A 117 -1.49 19.34 -30.88
CA PRO A 117 -0.61 19.99 -29.92
C PRO A 117 0.24 18.97 -29.16
N PRO A 118 1.51 19.30 -28.86
CA PRO A 118 2.42 18.45 -28.09
C PRO A 118 1.80 17.82 -26.83
N GLN A 119 1.07 18.60 -26.04
CA GLN A 119 0.43 18.12 -24.80
C GLN A 119 -0.61 17.03 -25.07
N THR A 120 -1.45 17.20 -26.09
CA THR A 120 -2.44 16.20 -26.49
C THR A 120 -1.78 14.89 -26.89
N VAL A 121 -0.65 14.94 -27.60
CA VAL A 121 0.12 13.73 -27.95
C VAL A 121 0.67 13.06 -26.70
N MET A 122 1.14 13.81 -25.69
CA MET A 122 1.64 13.21 -24.44
C MET A 122 0.54 12.47 -23.69
N ASP A 123 -0.63 13.10 -23.55
CA ASP A 123 -1.74 12.52 -22.81
C ASP A 123 -2.38 11.33 -23.54
N THR A 124 -2.44 11.36 -24.88
CA THR A 124 -3.11 10.31 -25.66
C THR A 124 -2.20 9.15 -26.06
N VAL A 125 -0.92 9.42 -26.36
CA VAL A 125 0.01 8.40 -26.89
C VAL A 125 0.96 7.88 -25.83
N TYR A 126 1.43 8.70 -24.90
CA TYR A 126 2.47 8.26 -23.96
C TYR A 126 1.88 7.82 -22.62
N ARG A 127 0.98 8.61 -22.05
CA ARG A 127 0.38 8.36 -20.73
C ARG A 127 -0.26 6.97 -20.60
N PRO A 128 -1.00 6.41 -21.59
CA PRO A 128 -1.60 5.08 -21.45
C PRO A 128 -0.57 3.93 -21.37
N PHE A 129 0.63 4.14 -21.90
CA PHE A 129 1.71 3.14 -21.86
C PHE A 129 2.72 3.41 -20.74
N ASP A 130 2.53 4.46 -19.95
CA ASP A 130 3.42 4.80 -18.86
C ASP A 130 3.24 3.83 -17.69
N ARG A 131 4.22 2.93 -17.53
CA ARG A 131 4.34 2.04 -16.36
C ARG A 131 5.17 2.71 -15.26
N SER A 132 4.88 3.98 -14.96
CA SER A 132 5.61 4.81 -14.00
C SER A 132 5.77 4.12 -12.66
N ALA A 133 4.66 3.58 -12.11
CA ALA A 133 4.67 2.91 -10.82
C ALA A 133 5.60 1.69 -10.78
N ARG A 134 5.60 0.86 -11.83
CA ARG A 134 6.51 -0.30 -11.90
C ARG A 134 7.98 0.12 -11.98
N ARG A 135 8.28 1.16 -12.75
CA ARG A 135 9.66 1.65 -12.89
C ARG A 135 10.16 2.26 -11.58
N LYS A 136 9.32 3.09 -10.96
CA LYS A 136 9.59 3.66 -9.63
C LYS A 136 9.80 2.55 -8.60
N ASN A 137 8.94 1.54 -8.60
CA ASN A 137 9.08 0.40 -7.70
C ASN A 137 10.44 -0.29 -7.83
N ARG A 138 10.91 -0.57 -9.06
CA ARG A 138 12.25 -1.16 -9.27
C ARG A 138 13.39 -0.27 -8.78
N ALA A 139 13.27 1.05 -8.95
CA ALA A 139 14.27 1.99 -8.44
C ALA A 139 14.34 1.95 -6.90
N LEU A 140 13.17 1.91 -6.23
CA LEU A 140 13.11 1.75 -4.77
C LEU A 140 13.61 0.38 -4.32
N ASP A 141 13.31 -0.70 -5.04
CA ASP A 141 13.83 -2.05 -4.76
C ASP A 141 15.35 -2.09 -4.84
N HIS A 142 15.95 -1.41 -5.81
CA HIS A 142 17.40 -1.28 -5.91
C HIS A 142 17.97 -0.56 -4.68
N LEU A 143 17.36 0.55 -4.25
CA LEU A 143 17.80 1.27 -3.05
C LEU A 143 17.68 0.42 -1.78
N LEU A 144 16.59 -0.36 -1.63
CA LEU A 144 16.43 -1.28 -0.50
C LEU A 144 17.52 -2.35 -0.47
N ALA A 145 17.85 -2.90 -1.64
CA ALA A 145 18.87 -3.93 -1.78
C ALA A 145 20.27 -3.42 -1.36
N LEU A 146 20.59 -2.14 -1.56
CA LEU A 146 21.84 -1.54 -1.07
C LEU A 146 21.97 -1.61 0.46
N HIS A 147 20.85 -1.71 1.17
CA HIS A 147 20.79 -1.83 2.63
C HIS A 147 20.49 -3.26 3.10
N GLY A 148 20.49 -4.24 2.20
CA GLY A 148 20.17 -5.65 2.53
C GLY A 148 18.71 -5.87 2.95
N GLU A 149 17.82 -4.91 2.68
CA GLU A 149 16.41 -4.99 3.05
C GLU A 149 15.55 -5.38 1.84
N THR A 150 14.41 -6.02 2.11
CA THR A 150 13.40 -6.34 1.11
C THR A 150 12.03 -5.92 1.62
N TYR A 151 11.18 -5.40 0.73
CA TYR A 151 9.83 -4.96 1.08
C TYR A 151 8.82 -5.57 0.10
N THR A 152 8.20 -6.67 0.53
CA THR A 152 7.27 -7.46 -0.30
C THR A 152 5.90 -6.80 -0.36
N GLN A 153 5.58 -6.20 -1.50
CA GLN A 153 4.28 -5.54 -1.70
C GLN A 153 3.16 -6.49 -2.14
N ASN A 154 3.50 -7.70 -2.64
CA ASN A 154 2.52 -8.64 -3.17
C ASN A 154 1.52 -9.11 -2.11
N SER A 155 2.01 -9.43 -0.91
CA SER A 155 1.15 -9.84 0.22
C SER A 155 0.20 -8.73 0.67
N MET A 156 0.59 -7.46 0.53
CA MET A 156 -0.26 -6.33 0.90
C MET A 156 -1.37 -6.06 -0.13
N ARG A 157 -1.09 -6.28 -1.43
CA ARG A 157 -2.05 -6.00 -2.53
C ARG A 157 -3.41 -6.67 -2.35
N GLN A 158 -3.44 -7.88 -1.79
CA GLN A 158 -4.70 -8.62 -1.58
C GLN A 158 -5.67 -7.92 -0.61
N PHE A 159 -5.16 -7.08 0.30
CA PHE A 159 -5.97 -6.38 1.30
C PHE A 159 -6.41 -4.98 0.85
N LEU A 160 -5.94 -4.52 -0.32
CA LEU A 160 -6.23 -3.21 -0.88
C LEU A 160 -7.41 -3.22 -1.87
N GLY A 161 -8.24 -4.26 -1.88
CA GLY A 161 -9.34 -4.39 -2.85
C GLY A 161 -10.41 -3.29 -2.80
N HIS A 162 -10.45 -2.48 -1.73
CA HIS A 162 -11.32 -1.31 -1.60
C HIS A 162 -10.78 -0.07 -2.33
N LEU A 163 -9.51 -0.10 -2.77
CA LEU A 163 -8.85 0.94 -3.53
C LEU A 163 -8.92 0.67 -5.03
N SER A 164 -8.89 1.74 -5.83
CA SER A 164 -8.65 1.60 -7.26
C SER A 164 -7.20 1.09 -7.51
N PRO A 165 -6.91 0.51 -8.68
CA PRO A 165 -5.55 0.08 -9.01
C PRO A 165 -4.50 1.19 -8.85
N GLU A 166 -4.82 2.42 -9.26
CA GLU A 166 -3.93 3.58 -9.15
C GLU A 166 -3.73 4.04 -7.69
N GLU A 167 -4.80 4.03 -6.89
CA GLU A 167 -4.73 4.34 -5.45
C GLU A 167 -3.90 3.29 -4.69
N ALA A 168 -4.07 2.01 -5.03
CA ALA A 168 -3.30 0.93 -4.42
C ALA A 168 -1.81 1.02 -4.79
N GLU A 169 -1.47 1.27 -6.06
CA GLU A 169 -0.09 1.45 -6.49
C GLU A 169 0.57 2.66 -5.81
N THR A 170 -0.18 3.76 -5.69
CA THR A 170 0.23 4.96 -4.95
C THR A 170 0.59 4.63 -3.50
N LEU A 171 -0.32 3.98 -2.77
CA LEU A 171 -0.12 3.64 -1.36
C LEU A 171 1.12 2.72 -1.18
N LEU A 172 1.26 1.73 -2.05
CA LEU A 172 2.38 0.78 -1.97
C LEU A 172 3.73 1.46 -2.20
N LEU A 173 3.82 2.37 -3.19
CA LEU A 173 5.02 3.16 -3.44
C LEU A 173 5.35 4.08 -2.27
N GLU A 174 4.34 4.71 -1.67
CA GLU A 174 4.52 5.58 -0.51
C GLU A 174 4.99 4.83 0.73
N ASN A 175 4.44 3.64 0.99
CA ASN A 175 4.90 2.78 2.09
C ASN A 175 6.37 2.41 1.90
N LYS A 176 6.76 2.01 0.69
CA LYS A 176 8.15 1.66 0.35
C LYS A 176 9.10 2.85 0.44
N ALA A 177 8.68 4.03 -0.05
CA ALA A 177 9.47 5.25 0.07
C ALA A 177 9.62 5.70 1.53
N THR A 178 8.58 5.52 2.36
CA THR A 178 8.63 5.81 3.80
C THR A 178 9.59 4.89 4.52
N TRP A 179 9.56 3.59 4.21
CA TRP A 179 10.55 2.64 4.71
C TRP A 179 11.99 3.07 4.39
N LEU A 180 12.25 3.45 3.12
CA LEU A 180 13.58 3.90 2.69
C LEU A 180 14.03 5.19 3.40
N ARG A 181 13.11 6.14 3.62
CA ARG A 181 13.42 7.38 4.36
C ARG A 181 13.86 7.09 5.79
N ASP A 182 13.26 6.08 6.41
CA ASP A 182 13.48 5.73 7.81
C ASP A 182 14.46 4.57 8.01
N ILE A 183 15.09 4.07 6.94
CA ILE A 183 15.81 2.80 6.92
C ILE A 183 16.91 2.71 7.99
N VAL A 184 17.62 3.81 8.26
CA VAL A 184 18.67 3.87 9.29
C VAL A 184 18.09 3.61 10.68
N THR A 185 16.98 4.27 11.01
CA THR A 185 16.31 4.11 12.31
C THR A 185 15.70 2.72 12.42
N LEU A 186 15.05 2.23 11.36
CA LEU A 186 14.39 0.92 11.33
C LEU A 186 15.36 -0.26 11.47
N THR A 187 16.61 -0.10 11.01
CA THR A 187 17.64 -1.13 11.10
C THR A 187 18.42 -1.05 12.41
N ARG A 188 18.81 0.15 12.84
CA ARG A 188 19.55 0.39 14.09
C ARG A 188 18.70 0.08 15.32
N ASP A 189 17.48 0.59 15.38
CA ASP A 189 16.64 0.59 16.58
C ASP A 189 15.63 -0.56 16.56
N ARG A 190 15.81 -1.58 15.71
CA ARG A 190 14.82 -2.66 15.44
C ARG A 190 14.26 -3.35 16.69
N ALA A 191 15.07 -3.45 17.74
CA ALA A 191 14.72 -4.07 19.02
C ALA A 191 14.71 -3.06 20.19
N GLY A 192 14.76 -1.76 19.89
CA GLY A 192 14.68 -0.70 20.90
C GLY A 192 13.25 -0.52 21.38
N GLY A 193 13.06 -0.52 22.70
CA GLY A 193 11.84 -0.06 23.34
C GLY A 193 11.73 1.47 23.31
N PHE A 194 10.55 1.99 23.66
CA PHE A 194 10.38 3.42 23.90
C PHE A 194 10.85 3.81 25.30
N ASP A 195 11.07 5.09 25.56
CA ASP A 195 11.44 5.61 26.87
C ASP A 195 10.18 6.01 27.66
N PRO A 196 9.80 5.30 28.74
CA PRO A 196 8.59 5.59 29.51
C PRO A 196 8.70 6.87 30.37
N GLY A 197 9.90 7.47 30.47
CA GLY A 197 10.11 8.77 31.12
C GLY A 197 9.84 9.97 30.21
N ARG A 198 9.48 9.75 28.94
CA ARG A 198 9.25 10.79 27.94
C ARG A 198 7.85 10.66 27.33
N PRO A 199 7.26 11.79 26.88
CA PRO A 199 6.02 11.76 26.10
C PRO A 199 6.13 10.80 24.90
N SER A 200 5.23 9.81 24.81
CA SER A 200 5.10 8.88 23.67
C SER A 200 3.75 9.02 22.96
N TRP A 201 2.68 9.32 23.70
CA TRP A 201 1.33 9.46 23.17
C TRP A 201 1.21 10.66 22.23
N ASP A 202 0.83 10.43 20.97
CA ASP A 202 0.85 11.40 19.85
C ASP A 202 2.23 11.97 19.54
N GLN A 203 3.31 11.30 19.95
CA GLN A 203 4.68 11.77 19.75
C GLN A 203 5.45 10.79 18.86
N PRO A 204 5.78 11.16 17.61
CA PRO A 204 6.49 10.27 16.70
C PRO A 204 7.95 10.00 17.12
N ASP A 205 8.51 10.84 17.98
CA ASP A 205 9.93 10.79 18.39
C ASP A 205 10.25 9.73 19.45
N ASN A 206 9.23 9.16 20.10
CA ASN A 206 9.39 8.17 21.18
C ASN A 206 8.50 6.94 20.92
N CYS A 207 8.83 6.22 19.86
CA CYS A 207 8.13 5.01 19.45
C CYS A 207 9.11 3.83 19.39
N GLY A 208 8.69 2.66 19.90
CA GLY A 208 9.49 1.44 19.86
C GLY A 208 9.79 0.97 18.44
N GLY A 209 10.96 0.38 18.22
CA GLY A 209 11.41 -0.09 16.92
C GLY A 209 10.50 -1.16 16.31
N LEU A 210 10.04 -2.12 17.13
CA LEU A 210 9.09 -3.15 16.71
C LEU A 210 7.78 -2.53 16.21
N GLN A 211 7.23 -1.57 16.96
CA GLN A 211 5.97 -0.89 16.60
C GLN A 211 6.10 -0.16 15.27
N ARG A 212 7.17 0.63 15.12
CA ARG A 212 7.42 1.40 13.91
C ARG A 212 7.61 0.50 12.69
N ARG A 213 8.46 -0.53 12.82
CA ARG A 213 8.77 -1.47 11.73
C ARG A 213 7.53 -2.25 11.31
N ALA A 214 6.80 -2.82 12.26
CA ALA A 214 5.59 -3.58 11.98
C ALA A 214 4.51 -2.71 11.33
N SER A 215 4.25 -1.51 11.85
CA SER A 215 3.25 -0.59 11.28
C SER A 215 3.53 -0.26 9.82
N LEU A 216 4.80 -0.02 9.46
CA LEU A 216 5.18 0.21 8.07
C LEU A 216 5.01 -1.04 7.20
N LEU A 217 5.42 -2.22 7.67
CA LEU A 217 5.23 -3.49 6.92
C LEU A 217 3.76 -3.86 6.73
N LEU A 218 2.88 -3.48 7.66
CA LEU A 218 1.43 -3.64 7.57
C LEU A 218 0.77 -2.55 6.71
N GLY A 219 1.52 -1.51 6.34
CA GLY A 219 1.03 -0.43 5.51
C GLY A 219 0.07 0.50 6.24
N PHE A 220 0.25 0.66 7.55
CA PHE A 220 -0.40 1.69 8.34
C PHE A 220 0.26 3.03 8.08
N ARG A 221 -0.56 4.07 7.87
CA ARG A 221 -0.10 5.42 7.55
C ARG A 221 0.68 6.04 8.70
N LEU A 222 0.27 5.75 9.94
CA LEU A 222 0.84 6.28 11.16
C LEU A 222 1.32 5.12 12.03
N TRP A 223 2.54 5.25 12.54
CA TRP A 223 3.28 4.16 13.20
C TRP A 223 3.65 4.46 14.66
N HIS A 224 3.26 5.63 15.18
CA HIS A 224 3.50 6.01 16.57
C HIS A 224 2.26 5.77 17.42
N ASP A 225 2.47 5.78 18.73
CA ASP A 225 1.44 5.52 19.71
C ASP A 225 0.43 6.67 19.78
N ARG A 226 -0.85 6.39 19.61
CA ARG A 226 -1.93 7.38 19.54
C ARG A 226 -3.29 6.70 19.69
N PRO A 227 -4.35 7.42 20.08
CA PRO A 227 -5.68 6.82 20.14
C PRO A 227 -6.23 6.57 18.74
N LEU A 228 -6.40 5.29 18.40
CA LEU A 228 -7.04 4.81 17.18
C LEU A 228 -8.55 5.10 17.21
N THR A 229 -9.14 5.22 18.40
CA THR A 229 -10.56 5.59 18.56
C THR A 229 -10.82 7.10 18.49
N ARG A 230 -9.77 7.95 18.39
CA ARG A 230 -9.89 9.42 18.36
C ARG A 230 -10.93 9.90 17.37
N VAL A 231 -10.80 9.46 16.11
CA VAL A 231 -11.63 9.98 15.02
C VAL A 231 -13.10 9.63 15.24
N LEU A 232 -13.40 8.48 15.85
CA LEU A 232 -14.76 8.09 16.21
C LEU A 232 -15.32 9.00 17.31
N ARG A 233 -14.51 9.32 18.33
CA ARG A 233 -14.90 10.22 19.43
C ARG A 233 -15.15 11.65 18.95
N GLU A 234 -14.24 12.21 18.16
CA GLU A 234 -14.35 13.58 17.64
C GLU A 234 -15.58 13.76 16.75
N GLN A 235 -15.88 12.74 15.94
CA GLN A 235 -17.05 12.72 15.07
C GLN A 235 -18.31 12.20 15.76
N ARG A 236 -18.23 11.82 17.05
CA ARG A 236 -19.32 11.24 17.87
C ARG A 236 -19.99 10.02 17.24
N PHE A 237 -19.21 9.19 16.56
CA PHE A 237 -19.67 7.91 16.02
C PHE A 237 -19.50 6.79 17.04
N THR A 238 -20.58 6.04 17.24
CA THR A 238 -20.54 4.73 17.89
C THR A 238 -20.55 3.66 16.82
N LEU A 239 -19.53 2.79 16.78
CA LEU A 239 -19.54 1.63 15.90
C LEU A 239 -20.33 0.49 16.53
N VAL A 240 -21.16 -0.16 15.72
CA VAL A 240 -21.91 -1.36 16.11
C VAL A 240 -21.61 -2.48 15.13
N GLU A 241 -21.44 -3.71 15.64
CA GLU A 241 -21.14 -4.86 14.79
C GLU A 241 -22.32 -5.19 13.86
N HIS A 242 -23.54 -5.06 14.38
CA HIS A 242 -24.78 -5.39 13.67
C HIS A 242 -25.77 -4.22 13.67
N PRO A 243 -26.62 -4.11 12.63
CA PRO A 243 -27.68 -3.12 12.59
C PRO A 243 -28.68 -3.31 13.72
N ALA A 244 -28.85 -2.27 14.54
CA ALA A 244 -29.97 -2.13 15.47
C ALA A 244 -31.32 -1.88 14.74
N PRO A 245 -32.48 -2.04 15.41
CA PRO A 245 -33.80 -1.81 14.80
C PRO A 245 -34.00 -0.43 14.15
N VAL A 246 -33.30 0.60 14.64
CA VAL A 246 -33.29 1.95 14.05
C VAL A 246 -32.77 1.99 12.60
N HIS A 247 -32.03 0.96 12.18
CA HIS A 247 -31.48 0.84 10.84
C HIS A 247 -32.46 0.24 9.82
N ARG A 248 -33.55 -0.39 10.26
CA ARG A 248 -34.52 -1.07 9.37
C ARG A 248 -35.01 -0.21 8.19
N PRO A 249 -35.32 1.10 8.36
CA PRO A 249 -35.76 1.94 7.24
C PRO A 249 -34.69 2.17 6.17
N TRP A 250 -33.41 1.94 6.49
CA TRP A 250 -32.27 2.13 5.60
C TRP A 250 -31.82 0.83 4.93
N LEU A 251 -32.43 -0.31 5.27
CA LEU A 251 -32.12 -1.59 4.64
C LEU A 251 -33.00 -1.77 3.40
N LEU A 252 -32.37 -2.17 2.31
CA LEU A 252 -33.02 -2.55 1.06
C LEU A 252 -33.13 -4.06 0.96
N ASP A 253 -34.16 -4.52 0.25
CA ASP A 253 -34.31 -5.94 -0.07
C ASP A 253 -33.21 -6.36 -1.06
N PRO A 254 -32.34 -7.34 -0.71
CA PRO A 254 -31.29 -7.83 -1.62
C PRO A 254 -31.84 -8.55 -2.86
N ASP A 255 -33.10 -8.98 -2.85
CA ASP A 255 -33.77 -9.63 -3.98
C ASP A 255 -34.51 -8.65 -4.89
N ASP A 256 -34.51 -7.35 -4.57
CA ASP A 256 -35.08 -6.32 -5.43
C ASP A 256 -34.25 -6.15 -6.73
N ASP A 257 -34.85 -6.51 -7.86
CA ASP A 257 -34.27 -6.36 -9.20
C ASP A 257 -33.84 -4.91 -9.50
N ALA A 258 -34.54 -3.91 -8.92
CA ALA A 258 -34.18 -2.51 -9.08
C ALA A 258 -32.80 -2.21 -8.47
N VAL A 259 -32.40 -2.93 -7.43
CA VAL A 259 -31.07 -2.80 -6.79
C VAL A 259 -30.01 -3.56 -7.57
N ARG A 260 -30.32 -4.78 -8.03
CA ARG A 260 -29.40 -5.64 -8.77
C ARG A 260 -29.03 -5.06 -10.14
N LEU A 261 -30.00 -4.49 -10.84
CA LEU A 261 -29.83 -3.94 -12.19
C LEU A 261 -29.37 -2.47 -12.20
N ALA A 262 -29.24 -1.84 -11.02
CA ALA A 262 -28.86 -0.44 -10.93
C ALA A 262 -27.44 -0.18 -11.47
N PRO A 263 -27.22 0.94 -12.18
CA PRO A 263 -25.88 1.30 -12.64
C PRO A 263 -24.96 1.71 -11.47
N ALA A 264 -23.66 1.46 -11.63
CA ALA A 264 -22.65 1.82 -10.63
C ALA A 264 -22.53 3.33 -10.44
N ALA A 265 -22.38 3.78 -9.18
CA ALA A 265 -22.35 5.19 -8.80
C ALA A 265 -21.01 5.70 -8.27
N GLY A 266 -20.13 4.83 -7.76
CA GLY A 266 -18.94 5.28 -7.01
C GLY A 266 -17.72 5.61 -7.87
N HIS A 267 -17.90 5.77 -9.18
CA HIS A 267 -16.86 6.20 -10.09
C HIS A 267 -17.22 7.57 -10.69
N ALA A 268 -16.20 8.42 -10.82
CA ALA A 268 -16.09 9.59 -11.72
C ALA A 268 -16.19 11.01 -11.12
N VAL A 269 -16.97 11.29 -10.07
CA VAL A 269 -17.13 12.70 -9.64
C VAL A 269 -16.42 12.96 -8.31
N GLN A 270 -15.30 13.68 -8.37
CA GLN A 270 -14.59 14.12 -7.18
C GLN A 270 -15.27 15.37 -6.59
N PRO A 271 -15.44 15.46 -5.27
CA PRO A 271 -15.85 16.71 -4.64
C PRO A 271 -14.75 17.77 -4.84
N ALA A 272 -15.17 19.01 -5.07
CA ALA A 272 -14.24 20.12 -5.34
C ALA A 272 -13.40 20.48 -4.10
N ASP A 273 -14.02 20.47 -2.93
CA ASP A 273 -13.40 20.87 -1.67
C ASP A 273 -14.05 20.19 -0.46
N ARG A 274 -13.54 20.51 0.73
CA ARG A 274 -14.05 19.98 2.01
C ARG A 274 -15.47 20.48 2.33
N ALA A 275 -15.85 21.69 1.91
CA ALA A 275 -17.18 22.21 2.17
C ALA A 275 -18.24 21.43 1.40
N GLN A 276 -17.93 21.06 0.15
CA GLN A 276 -18.77 20.19 -0.66
C GLN A 276 -18.94 18.80 -0.03
N VAL A 277 -17.85 18.20 0.48
CA VAL A 277 -17.92 16.92 1.20
C VAL A 277 -18.89 17.01 2.38
N LEU A 278 -18.77 18.05 3.21
CA LEU A 278 -19.67 18.23 4.37
C LEU A 278 -21.13 18.42 3.95
N ALA A 279 -21.39 19.21 2.91
CA ALA A 279 -22.74 19.41 2.37
C ALA A 279 -23.36 18.12 1.84
N ASP A 280 -22.57 17.24 1.22
CA ASP A 280 -23.04 15.94 0.75
C ASP A 280 -23.34 14.97 1.90
N LEU A 281 -22.46 14.92 2.91
CA LEU A 281 -22.65 14.08 4.10
C LEU A 281 -23.90 14.50 4.89
N GLN A 282 -24.21 15.80 4.96
CA GLN A 282 -25.41 16.30 5.65
C GLN A 282 -26.73 15.77 5.06
N ARG A 283 -26.73 15.32 3.80
CA ARG A 283 -27.90 14.72 3.13
C ARG A 283 -28.13 13.25 3.52
N MET A 284 -27.22 12.66 4.28
CA MET A 284 -27.24 11.26 4.71
C MET A 284 -27.60 11.17 6.20
N PRO A 285 -28.89 11.22 6.56
CA PRO A 285 -29.32 11.33 7.97
C PRO A 285 -28.93 10.13 8.83
N TRP A 286 -28.70 8.96 8.23
CA TRP A 286 -28.22 7.75 8.93
C TRP A 286 -26.80 7.92 9.50
N LEU A 287 -26.01 8.90 9.06
CA LEU A 287 -24.73 9.25 9.69
C LEU A 287 -24.90 9.79 11.12
N ARG A 288 -26.12 10.06 11.58
CA ARG A 288 -26.41 10.43 12.98
C ARG A 288 -26.74 9.23 13.86
N LEU A 289 -26.82 8.03 13.28
CA LEU A 289 -27.08 6.78 13.98
C LEU A 289 -25.77 6.05 14.28
N PRO A 290 -25.76 5.08 15.22
CA PRO A 290 -24.61 4.21 15.42
C PRO A 290 -24.23 3.51 14.11
N LEU A 291 -22.97 3.65 13.68
CA LEU A 291 -22.51 3.23 12.36
C LEU A 291 -22.27 1.71 12.33
N PRO A 292 -23.00 0.94 11.51
CA PRO A 292 -22.76 -0.49 11.37
C PRO A 292 -21.39 -0.75 10.74
N ALA A 293 -20.59 -1.63 11.34
CA ALA A 293 -19.22 -1.90 10.91
C ALA A 293 -19.15 -2.44 9.48
N GLY A 294 -20.12 -3.27 9.07
CA GLY A 294 -20.26 -3.74 7.69
C GLY A 294 -20.52 -2.61 6.68
N LEU A 295 -21.26 -1.56 7.07
CA LEU A 295 -21.50 -0.38 6.22
C LEU A 295 -20.24 0.48 6.10
N LEU A 296 -19.53 0.73 7.21
CA LEU A 296 -18.23 1.43 7.21
C LEU A 296 -17.28 0.80 6.20
N ARG A 297 -17.18 -0.54 6.23
CA ARG A 297 -16.32 -1.33 5.35
C ARG A 297 -16.80 -1.33 3.89
N ALA A 298 -18.08 -1.62 3.66
CA ALA A 298 -18.64 -1.63 2.32
C ALA A 298 -18.52 -0.28 1.60
N GLY A 299 -18.71 0.83 2.33
CA GLY A 299 -18.66 2.20 1.80
C GLY A 299 -17.27 2.63 1.31
N GLN A 300 -16.21 1.89 1.64
CA GLN A 300 -14.89 2.19 1.10
C GLN A 300 -14.72 1.70 -0.34
N HIS A 301 -15.59 0.79 -0.81
CA HIS A 301 -15.54 0.24 -2.15
C HIS A 301 -16.37 1.09 -3.13
N GLY A 302 -15.70 1.86 -3.99
CA GLY A 302 -16.38 2.66 -5.02
C GLY A 302 -17.28 1.81 -5.95
N ALA A 303 -16.89 0.56 -6.21
CA ALA A 303 -17.68 -0.37 -7.03
C ALA A 303 -18.98 -0.87 -6.37
N ARG A 304 -19.22 -0.65 -5.07
CA ARG A 304 -20.42 -1.11 -4.35
C ARG A 304 -21.57 -0.09 -4.32
N TYR A 305 -21.34 1.11 -4.84
CA TYR A 305 -22.39 2.13 -4.91
C TYR A 305 -23.27 1.94 -6.15
N ARG A 306 -24.58 2.14 -6.00
CA ARG A 306 -25.61 1.98 -7.05
C ARG A 306 -26.55 3.18 -7.10
N LEU A 307 -27.00 3.55 -8.30
CA LEU A 307 -28.01 4.61 -8.52
C LEU A 307 -29.38 4.00 -8.78
N LEU A 308 -30.30 4.20 -7.86
CA LEU A 308 -31.69 3.81 -7.99
C LEU A 308 -32.52 4.99 -8.54
N PRO A 309 -33.61 4.71 -9.30
CA PRO A 309 -34.55 5.76 -9.69
C PRO A 309 -35.25 6.34 -8.44
N GLY A 310 -35.39 7.67 -8.42
CA GLY A 310 -36.18 8.43 -7.43
C GLY A 310 -37.36 9.15 -8.09
N THR A 311 -38.01 10.04 -7.34
CA THR A 311 -39.19 10.79 -7.83
C THR A 311 -38.77 12.07 -8.56
N GLY A 312 -39.49 12.47 -9.61
CA GLY A 312 -39.28 13.77 -10.26
C GLY A 312 -37.86 14.01 -10.84
N GLY A 313 -37.16 12.96 -11.26
CA GLY A 313 -35.78 13.04 -11.78
C GLY A 313 -34.69 12.87 -10.73
N ALA A 314 -35.05 12.85 -9.45
CA ALA A 314 -34.15 12.54 -8.34
C ALA A 314 -33.57 11.13 -8.45
N ARG A 315 -32.42 10.92 -7.81
CA ARG A 315 -31.72 9.64 -7.75
C ARG A 315 -31.50 9.24 -6.30
N ARG A 316 -31.80 7.98 -5.99
CA ARG A 316 -31.52 7.39 -4.67
C ARG A 316 -30.17 6.67 -4.74
N LEU A 317 -29.31 6.92 -3.76
CA LEU A 317 -28.01 6.27 -3.67
C LEU A 317 -28.11 5.03 -2.77
N ALA A 318 -27.68 3.89 -3.29
CA ALA A 318 -27.59 2.65 -2.53
C ALA A 318 -26.14 2.16 -2.43
N LEU A 319 -25.86 1.37 -1.39
CA LEU A 319 -24.56 0.77 -1.12
C LEU A 319 -24.74 -0.70 -0.77
N GLY A 320 -24.03 -1.58 -1.48
CA GLY A 320 -24.01 -2.99 -1.12
C GLY A 320 -23.46 -3.91 -2.22
N PRO A 321 -23.50 -5.22 -1.97
CA PRO A 321 -23.80 -5.81 -0.67
C PRO A 321 -22.68 -5.50 0.35
N ASP A 322 -22.99 -5.45 1.64
CA ASP A 322 -21.97 -5.56 2.69
C ASP A 322 -21.52 -7.02 2.87
N GLU A 323 -20.62 -7.27 3.83
CA GLU A 323 -20.09 -8.62 4.09
C GLU A 323 -21.13 -9.63 4.58
N HIS A 324 -22.31 -9.17 5.02
CA HIS A 324 -23.44 -10.01 5.39
C HIS A 324 -24.54 -10.04 4.31
N GLY A 325 -24.25 -9.54 3.10
CA GLY A 325 -25.20 -9.52 1.99
C GLY A 325 -26.22 -8.38 2.03
N ARG A 326 -26.11 -7.43 2.97
CA ARG A 326 -27.11 -6.38 3.17
C ARG A 326 -26.90 -5.22 2.20
N TRP A 327 -28.01 -4.62 1.78
CA TRP A 327 -28.02 -3.41 0.96
C TRP A 327 -28.57 -2.23 1.75
N TRP A 328 -27.96 -1.07 1.54
CA TRP A 328 -28.21 0.13 2.33
C TRP A 328 -28.67 1.27 1.43
N LEU A 329 -29.79 1.90 1.78
CA LEU A 329 -30.22 3.16 1.21
C LEU A 329 -29.49 4.30 1.92
N LEU A 330 -28.71 5.08 1.16
CA LEU A 330 -27.88 6.14 1.72
C LEU A 330 -28.56 7.52 1.70
N GLY A 331 -29.51 7.74 0.79
CA GLY A 331 -30.25 9.00 0.68
C GLY A 331 -30.75 9.28 -0.74
N GLU A 332 -31.49 10.37 -0.91
CA GLU A 332 -32.00 10.86 -2.19
C GLU A 332 -31.31 12.17 -2.58
N PHE A 333 -30.98 12.29 -3.87
CA PHE A 333 -30.22 13.40 -4.45
C PHE A 333 -30.96 13.97 -5.65
N ALA A 334 -30.75 15.25 -5.93
CA ALA A 334 -31.46 15.98 -6.99
C ALA A 334 -31.27 15.36 -8.39
N ASP A 335 -30.08 14.84 -8.66
CA ASP A 335 -29.71 14.25 -9.95
C ASP A 335 -28.63 13.17 -9.79
N ALA A 336 -28.26 12.54 -10.91
CA ALA A 336 -27.26 11.47 -10.94
C ALA A 336 -25.85 11.95 -10.56
N ASP A 337 -25.45 13.16 -10.94
CA ASP A 337 -24.12 13.68 -10.65
C ASP A 337 -23.98 14.05 -9.18
N ALA A 338 -25.05 14.61 -8.58
CA ALA A 338 -25.14 14.85 -7.14
C ALA A 338 -25.05 13.55 -6.34
N ALA A 339 -25.72 12.49 -6.78
CA ALA A 339 -25.61 11.18 -6.14
C ALA A 339 -24.20 10.56 -6.27
N ARG A 340 -23.54 10.70 -7.43
CA ARG A 340 -22.16 10.26 -7.65
C ARG A 340 -21.16 11.04 -6.80
N ARG A 341 -21.33 12.37 -6.68
CA ARG A 341 -20.56 13.20 -5.75
C ARG A 341 -20.78 12.77 -4.30
N GLY A 342 -22.03 12.54 -3.90
CA GLY A 342 -22.37 12.03 -2.58
C GLY A 342 -21.68 10.71 -2.26
N ALA A 343 -21.64 9.77 -3.22
CA ALA A 343 -20.91 8.51 -3.10
C ALA A 343 -19.39 8.73 -2.89
N ALA A 344 -18.78 9.63 -3.68
CA ALA A 344 -17.36 9.96 -3.56
C ALA A 344 -17.04 10.64 -2.23
N SER A 345 -17.85 11.62 -1.81
CA SER A 345 -17.75 12.32 -0.53
C SER A 345 -17.86 11.35 0.65
N LEU A 346 -18.82 10.42 0.62
CA LEU A 346 -18.94 9.38 1.65
C LEU A 346 -17.74 8.45 1.65
N ARG A 347 -17.29 7.97 0.49
CA ARG A 347 -16.12 7.10 0.39
C ARG A 347 -14.87 7.76 0.97
N LEU A 348 -14.62 9.03 0.64
CA LEU A 348 -13.49 9.79 1.17
C LEU A 348 -13.57 9.90 2.69
N PHE A 349 -14.75 10.20 3.22
CA PHE A 349 -14.99 10.30 4.65
C PHE A 349 -14.75 8.97 5.37
N LEU A 350 -15.37 7.87 4.91
CA LEU A 350 -15.23 6.55 5.53
C LEU A 350 -13.79 6.02 5.44
N ARG A 351 -13.08 6.29 4.33
CA ARG A 351 -11.65 5.97 4.22
C ARG A 351 -10.79 6.76 5.19
N HIS A 352 -11.12 8.03 5.42
CA HIS A 352 -10.40 8.82 6.42
C HIS A 352 -10.63 8.26 7.83
N LEU A 353 -11.87 7.91 8.19
CA LEU A 353 -12.17 7.24 9.47
C LEU A 353 -11.34 5.95 9.63
N ASP A 354 -11.29 5.13 8.58
CA ASP A 354 -10.55 3.87 8.57
C ASP A 354 -9.05 4.09 8.78
N GLN A 355 -8.44 4.99 7.99
CA GLN A 355 -7.00 5.29 8.04
C GLN A 355 -6.55 5.88 9.38
N GLU A 356 -7.34 6.75 9.99
CA GLU A 356 -7.01 7.31 11.31
C GLU A 356 -7.17 6.26 12.42
N SER A 357 -8.09 5.29 12.23
CA SER A 357 -8.31 4.16 13.14
C SER A 357 -7.32 3.00 12.97
N GLU A 358 -6.46 3.00 11.95
CA GLU A 358 -5.49 1.93 11.71
C GLU A 358 -4.15 2.19 12.43
N GLY A 359 -3.66 1.20 13.16
CA GLY A 359 -2.39 1.28 13.86
C GLY A 359 -2.22 0.09 14.78
N LEU A 360 -1.29 0.20 15.72
CA LEU A 360 -1.10 -0.79 16.77
C LEU A 360 -0.45 -0.15 17.99
N HIS A 361 -0.68 -0.75 19.15
CA HIS A 361 -0.01 -0.43 20.42
C HIS A 361 0.86 -1.60 20.83
N VAL A 362 2.08 -1.34 21.29
CA VAL A 362 2.98 -2.38 21.80
C VAL A 362 3.11 -2.21 23.31
N VAL A 363 2.68 -3.22 24.05
CA VAL A 363 2.75 -3.24 25.51
C VAL A 363 3.78 -4.27 25.96
N GLU A 364 4.87 -3.78 26.53
CA GLU A 364 5.90 -4.59 27.16
C GLU A 364 5.48 -4.93 28.59
N HIS A 365 5.24 -6.22 28.87
CA HIS A 365 4.70 -6.64 30.17
C HIS A 365 5.67 -6.37 31.32
N LEU A 366 6.98 -6.33 31.02
CA LEU A 366 8.03 -5.96 31.96
C LEU A 366 7.82 -4.54 32.53
N LEU A 367 7.32 -3.61 31.72
CA LEU A 367 7.06 -2.23 32.15
C LEU A 367 5.87 -2.13 33.11
N LEU A 368 4.98 -3.12 33.10
CA LEU A 368 3.80 -3.19 33.97
C LEU A 368 4.07 -3.88 35.32
N ARG A 369 5.32 -4.31 35.57
CA ARG A 369 5.71 -4.97 36.83
C ARG A 369 5.45 -4.02 38.02
N PRO A 370 5.01 -4.54 39.19
CA PRO A 370 4.88 -3.72 40.39
C PRO A 370 6.21 -3.04 40.72
N THR A 371 6.15 -1.77 41.06
CA THR A 371 7.34 -0.99 41.42
C THR A 371 7.91 -1.39 42.80
N GLN A 372 7.09 -1.97 43.68
CA GLN A 372 7.51 -2.54 44.97
C GLN A 372 7.26 -4.06 45.03
N ALA A 373 8.12 -4.79 45.74
CA ALA A 373 7.90 -6.20 45.98
C ALA A 373 6.61 -6.42 46.78
N GLY A 374 5.64 -7.16 46.22
CA GLY A 374 4.35 -7.42 46.86
C GLY A 374 3.36 -6.26 46.81
N GLY A 375 3.47 -5.34 45.84
CA GLY A 375 2.54 -4.23 45.67
C GLY A 375 1.06 -4.65 45.74
N ALA A 376 0.30 -4.04 46.65
CA ALA A 376 -1.07 -4.44 46.98
C ALA A 376 -2.02 -4.36 45.77
N ALA A 377 -1.79 -3.41 44.85
CA ALA A 377 -2.55 -3.28 43.61
C ALA A 377 -2.39 -4.52 42.71
N HIS A 378 -1.16 -5.00 42.48
CA HIS A 378 -0.92 -6.20 41.65
C HIS A 378 -1.36 -7.49 42.32
N ALA A 379 -1.27 -7.58 43.66
CA ALA A 379 -1.67 -8.77 44.41
C ALA A 379 -3.14 -9.19 44.15
N ARG A 380 -4.01 -8.23 43.82
CA ARG A 380 -5.43 -8.48 43.56
C ARG A 380 -5.71 -9.19 42.23
N LEU A 381 -4.75 -9.19 41.30
CA LEU A 381 -4.92 -9.69 39.93
C LEU A 381 -4.62 -11.19 39.79
N ASP A 382 -4.07 -11.83 40.83
CA ASP A 382 -3.71 -13.26 40.84
C ASP A 382 -2.98 -13.72 39.57
N LEU A 383 -1.97 -12.93 39.16
CA LEU A 383 -1.26 -13.16 37.90
C LEU A 383 -0.29 -14.35 38.01
N PRO A 384 -0.14 -15.15 36.94
CA PRO A 384 0.92 -16.16 36.87
C PRO A 384 2.31 -15.56 37.09
N GLU A 385 3.22 -16.31 37.72
CA GLU A 385 4.57 -15.84 38.08
C GLU A 385 5.39 -15.36 36.86
N ASP A 386 5.11 -15.93 35.68
CA ASP A 386 5.78 -15.62 34.42
C ASP A 386 5.13 -14.48 33.62
N PHE A 387 4.03 -13.89 34.10
CA PHE A 387 3.24 -12.90 33.35
C PHE A 387 4.09 -11.73 32.80
N HIS A 388 4.98 -11.18 33.62
CA HIS A 388 5.83 -10.04 33.24
C HIS A 388 7.10 -10.44 32.48
N ARG A 389 7.44 -11.73 32.43
CA ARG A 389 8.74 -12.21 31.93
C ARG A 389 8.69 -12.37 30.42
N LEU A 390 9.57 -11.63 29.73
CA LEU A 390 9.85 -11.80 28.30
C LEU A 390 8.58 -11.83 27.43
N ARG A 391 7.59 -10.99 27.74
CA ARG A 391 6.28 -10.99 27.08
C ARG A 391 5.94 -9.60 26.54
N VAL A 392 5.43 -9.59 25.33
CA VAL A 392 4.90 -8.40 24.66
C VAL A 392 3.49 -8.71 24.17
N THR A 393 2.56 -7.78 24.37
CA THR A 393 1.25 -7.83 23.74
C THR A 393 1.11 -6.67 22.77
N VAL A 394 0.72 -6.99 21.54
CA VAL A 394 0.40 -6.02 20.51
C VAL A 394 -1.11 -5.92 20.41
N VAL A 395 -1.64 -4.72 20.65
CA VAL A 395 -3.07 -4.44 20.59
C VAL A 395 -3.37 -3.78 19.24
N LEU A 396 -4.30 -4.35 18.49
CA LEU A 396 -4.67 -3.94 17.13
C LEU A 396 -6.20 -3.73 17.03
N PRO A 397 -6.67 -2.80 16.17
CA PRO A 397 -8.08 -2.56 15.97
C PRO A 397 -8.74 -3.73 15.22
N GLY A 398 -9.92 -4.17 15.64
CA GLY A 398 -10.67 -5.28 15.04
C GLY A 398 -11.67 -4.86 13.97
N TRP A 399 -11.95 -3.56 13.83
CA TRP A 399 -13.11 -3.06 13.08
C TRP A 399 -12.81 -2.45 11.70
N THR A 400 -11.55 -2.07 11.42
CA THR A 400 -11.19 -1.39 10.16
C THR A 400 -11.26 -2.33 8.96
N GLN A 401 -11.24 -1.77 7.75
CA GLN A 401 -11.41 -2.47 6.48
C GLN A 401 -10.48 -3.66 6.31
N ARG A 402 -9.22 -3.51 6.71
CA ARG A 402 -8.22 -4.57 6.63
C ARG A 402 -8.20 -5.41 7.90
N CYS A 403 -8.28 -4.76 9.06
CA CYS A 403 -8.08 -5.46 10.33
C CYS A 403 -9.25 -6.34 10.77
N SER A 404 -10.44 -6.17 10.18
CA SER A 404 -11.54 -7.13 10.35
C SER A 404 -11.34 -8.44 9.58
N GLN A 405 -10.46 -8.48 8.57
CA GLN A 405 -10.29 -9.64 7.70
C GLN A 405 -9.40 -10.69 8.37
N PRO A 406 -9.85 -11.96 8.53
CA PRO A 406 -9.03 -13.01 9.13
C PRO A 406 -7.69 -13.24 8.42
N ALA A 407 -7.67 -13.14 7.09
CA ALA A 407 -6.44 -13.27 6.31
C ALA A 407 -5.44 -12.14 6.60
N PHE A 408 -5.91 -10.92 6.84
CA PHE A 408 -5.03 -9.81 7.23
C PHE A 408 -4.52 -10.00 8.65
N ARG A 409 -5.36 -10.47 9.58
CA ARG A 409 -4.93 -10.78 10.95
C ARG A 409 -3.79 -11.79 10.97
N ASN A 410 -3.92 -12.89 10.22
CA ASN A 410 -2.85 -13.88 10.07
C ASN A 410 -1.56 -13.29 9.48
N PHE A 411 -1.69 -12.48 8.42
CA PHE A 411 -0.55 -11.78 7.82
C PHE A 411 0.12 -10.83 8.82
N ALA A 412 -0.67 -10.11 9.62
CA ALA A 412 -0.17 -9.16 10.60
C ALA A 412 0.55 -9.85 11.75
N GLU A 413 -0.02 -10.93 12.27
CA GLU A 413 0.59 -11.74 13.31
C GLU A 413 1.91 -12.35 12.85
N GLU A 414 1.97 -12.88 11.63
CA GLU A 414 3.22 -13.42 11.06
C GLU A 414 4.28 -12.32 10.89
N THR A 415 3.88 -11.16 10.37
CA THR A 415 4.76 -9.99 10.21
C THR A 415 5.34 -9.53 11.56
N LEU A 416 4.50 -9.48 12.59
CA LEU A 416 4.91 -9.14 13.94
C LEU A 416 5.84 -10.21 14.54
N ARG A 417 5.55 -11.50 14.35
CA ARG A 417 6.41 -12.61 14.83
C ARG A 417 7.80 -12.56 14.20
N ILE A 418 7.88 -12.37 12.88
CA ILE A 418 9.16 -12.25 12.16
C ILE A 418 9.95 -11.02 12.63
N SER A 419 9.26 -9.93 12.97
CA SER A 419 9.89 -8.69 13.42
C SER A 419 10.26 -8.70 14.92
N CYS A 420 9.62 -9.56 15.71
CA CYS A 420 9.80 -9.63 17.16
C CYS A 420 11.14 -10.29 17.53
N PRO A 421 11.87 -9.77 18.53
CA PRO A 421 13.04 -10.46 19.07
C PRO A 421 12.70 -11.88 19.54
N ALA A 422 13.54 -12.85 19.18
CA ALA A 422 13.28 -14.29 19.40
C ALA A 422 13.13 -14.71 20.88
N HIS A 423 13.67 -13.91 21.81
CA HIS A 423 13.56 -14.17 23.24
C HIS A 423 12.26 -13.64 23.85
N LEU A 424 11.43 -12.92 23.09
CA LEU A 424 10.15 -12.38 23.56
C LEU A 424 8.98 -13.22 23.05
N THR A 425 8.07 -13.55 23.95
CA THR A 425 6.78 -14.15 23.63
C THR A 425 5.83 -13.04 23.19
N LEU A 426 5.41 -13.10 21.92
CA LEU A 426 4.48 -12.16 21.32
C LEU A 426 3.04 -12.69 21.39
N ARG A 427 2.12 -11.88 21.92
CA ARG A 427 0.67 -12.09 21.81
C ARG A 427 0.05 -10.94 21.01
N CYS A 428 -0.85 -11.24 20.08
CA CYS A 428 -1.66 -10.23 19.42
C CYS A 428 -3.08 -10.23 20.02
N LEU A 429 -3.61 -9.04 20.27
CA LEU A 429 -4.95 -8.82 20.80
C LEU A 429 -5.70 -7.91 19.82
N TRP A 430 -6.75 -8.44 19.21
CA TRP A 430 -7.61 -7.69 18.28
C TRP A 430 -8.83 -7.21 19.05
N LEU A 431 -9.00 -5.90 19.19
CA LEU A 431 -10.09 -5.30 19.97
C LEU A 431 -11.05 -4.53 19.07
N ASP A 432 -12.35 -4.67 19.30
CA ASP A 432 -13.33 -3.76 18.72
C ASP A 432 -13.25 -2.36 19.33
N ALA A 433 -13.96 -1.40 18.74
CA ALA A 433 -13.79 0.02 19.03
C ALA A 433 -14.01 0.38 20.51
N GLU A 434 -15.02 -0.22 21.16
CA GLU A 434 -15.30 0.05 22.57
C GLU A 434 -14.24 -0.55 23.52
N PRO A 435 -13.88 -1.86 23.45
CA PRO A 435 -12.77 -2.39 24.23
C PRO A 435 -11.44 -1.68 23.96
N MET A 436 -11.16 -1.29 22.70
CA MET A 436 -9.97 -0.51 22.37
C MET A 436 -9.98 0.84 23.08
N GLN A 437 -11.13 1.54 23.10
CA GLN A 437 -11.22 2.83 23.79
C GLN A 437 -10.91 2.68 25.29
N ARG A 438 -11.46 1.65 25.94
CA ARG A 438 -11.16 1.38 27.37
C ARG A 438 -9.67 1.11 27.59
N PHE A 439 -9.05 0.33 26.69
CA PHE A 439 -7.61 0.09 26.71
C PHE A 439 -6.80 1.38 26.50
N GLU A 440 -7.14 2.21 25.50
CA GLU A 440 -6.44 3.46 25.19
C GLU A 440 -6.52 4.46 26.36
N ASP A 441 -7.69 4.59 26.99
CA ASP A 441 -7.89 5.45 28.15
C ASP A 441 -7.05 4.95 29.35
N ALA A 442 -6.99 3.64 29.58
CA ALA A 442 -6.12 3.05 30.62
C ALA A 442 -4.63 3.20 30.30
N HIS A 443 -4.24 3.00 29.04
CA HIS A 443 -2.86 3.08 28.57
C HIS A 443 -2.32 4.51 28.63
N ALA A 444 -3.10 5.50 28.19
CA ALA A 444 -2.74 6.92 28.30
C ALA A 444 -2.55 7.33 29.76
N ALA A 445 -3.49 6.96 30.64
CA ALA A 445 -3.38 7.24 32.07
C ALA A 445 -2.14 6.57 32.71
N TRP A 446 -1.78 5.37 32.25
CA TRP A 446 -0.57 4.69 32.70
C TRP A 446 0.70 5.40 32.21
N LEU A 447 0.78 5.82 30.95
CA LEU A 447 1.92 6.59 30.43
C LEU A 447 2.15 7.87 31.23
N ASP A 448 1.09 8.63 31.51
CA ASP A 448 1.15 9.86 32.31
C ASP A 448 1.63 9.59 33.75
N ALA A 449 1.06 8.56 34.40
CA ALA A 449 1.46 8.18 35.76
C ALA A 449 2.92 7.69 35.82
N ARG A 450 3.37 6.95 34.80
CA ARG A 450 4.76 6.49 34.69
C ARG A 450 5.74 7.63 34.50
N MET A 451 5.42 8.59 33.64
CA MET A 451 6.25 9.77 33.47
C MET A 451 6.34 10.59 34.77
N ALA A 452 5.22 10.78 35.47
CA ALA A 452 5.18 11.49 36.74
C ALA A 452 6.05 10.78 37.81
N TRP A 453 5.97 9.46 37.89
CA TRP A 453 6.82 8.66 38.78
C TRP A 453 8.31 8.74 38.42
N VAL A 454 8.67 8.64 37.13
CA VAL A 454 10.07 8.79 36.69
C VAL A 454 10.63 10.17 37.02
N ALA A 455 9.81 11.21 36.94
CA ALA A 455 10.19 12.57 37.33
C ALA A 455 10.34 12.77 38.85
N SER A 456 9.69 11.93 39.67
CA SER A 456 9.74 12.01 41.13
C SER A 456 9.68 10.60 41.76
N PRO A 457 10.78 9.82 41.71
CA PRO A 457 10.77 8.41 42.12
C PRO A 457 10.48 8.19 43.61
N ASP A 458 10.85 9.17 44.46
CA ASP A 458 10.67 9.12 45.91
C ASP A 458 9.23 9.44 46.35
N ALA A 459 8.39 9.92 45.44
CA ALA A 459 7.00 10.26 45.74
C ALA A 459 6.14 8.98 45.77
N ALA A 460 5.85 8.48 46.97
CA ALA A 460 5.03 7.30 47.19
C ALA A 460 3.66 7.37 46.48
N SER A 461 3.04 8.56 46.40
CA SER A 461 1.78 8.76 45.69
C SER A 461 1.89 8.55 44.17
N ALA A 462 2.97 9.04 43.55
CA ALA A 462 3.22 8.84 42.13
C ALA A 462 3.50 7.37 41.81
N GLN A 463 4.22 6.70 42.70
CA GLN A 463 4.49 5.26 42.63
C GLN A 463 3.19 4.43 42.72
N MET A 464 2.33 4.70 43.70
CA MET A 464 1.03 4.03 43.85
C MET A 464 0.13 4.23 42.63
N LEU A 465 0.05 5.47 42.12
CA LEU A 465 -0.75 5.79 40.94
C LEU A 465 -0.25 5.03 39.69
N ALA A 466 1.07 4.91 39.52
CA ALA A 466 1.67 4.17 38.42
C ALA A 466 1.35 2.67 38.49
N ASP A 467 1.39 2.07 39.69
CA ASP A 467 1.05 0.66 39.89
C ASP A 467 -0.46 0.41 39.66
N GLU A 468 -1.35 1.26 40.18
CA GLU A 468 -2.79 1.16 39.92
C GLU A 468 -3.13 1.31 38.44
N ALA A 469 -2.48 2.26 37.75
CA ALA A 469 -2.67 2.45 36.31
C ALA A 469 -2.15 1.25 35.51
N ALA A 470 -1.02 0.64 35.93
CA ALA A 470 -0.51 -0.58 35.31
C ALA A 470 -1.51 -1.73 35.47
N CYS A 471 -2.13 -1.90 36.64
CA CYS A 471 -3.17 -2.91 36.86
C CYS A 471 -4.37 -2.73 35.93
N ARG A 472 -4.84 -1.50 35.70
CA ARG A 472 -5.93 -1.22 34.74
C ARG A 472 -5.56 -1.63 33.31
N VAL A 473 -4.32 -1.38 32.89
CA VAL A 473 -3.83 -1.85 31.59
C VAL A 473 -3.82 -3.38 31.55
N ILE A 474 -3.33 -4.05 32.59
CA ILE A 474 -3.32 -5.52 32.68
C ILE A 474 -4.72 -6.11 32.57
N GLU A 475 -5.72 -5.54 33.26
CA GLU A 475 -7.11 -5.95 33.19
C GLU A 475 -7.65 -5.87 31.73
N CYS A 476 -7.29 -4.83 30.97
CA CYS A 476 -7.61 -4.72 29.55
C CYS A 476 -6.87 -5.76 28.66
N LEU A 477 -5.66 -6.17 29.03
CA LEU A 477 -4.92 -7.23 28.32
C LEU A 477 -5.42 -8.65 28.67
N ALA A 478 -6.04 -8.79 29.84
CA ALA A 478 -6.47 -10.05 30.43
C ALA A 478 -7.95 -10.38 30.21
N LEU A 479 -8.71 -9.54 29.50
CA LEU A 479 -10.17 -9.65 29.31
C LEU A 479 -10.71 -11.11 29.33
N PRO A 480 -11.55 -11.48 30.33
CA PRO A 480 -12.17 -12.81 30.49
C PRO A 480 -13.64 -12.85 29.97
N PRO A 481 -14.42 -13.94 30.24
CA PRO A 481 -14.95 -14.93 29.30
C PRO A 481 -16.36 -14.60 28.76
N ASP A 482 -16.48 -13.76 27.72
CA ASP A 482 -17.75 -13.63 26.95
C ASP A 482 -17.55 -13.81 25.44
N GLU A 483 -16.52 -14.57 25.04
CA GLU A 483 -16.44 -15.18 23.71
C GLU A 483 -16.10 -16.67 23.86
N PRO A 484 -16.81 -17.60 23.20
CA PRO A 484 -16.28 -18.94 23.01
C PRO A 484 -14.97 -18.77 22.22
N PRO A 485 -13.83 -19.28 22.71
CA PRO A 485 -12.61 -19.23 21.93
C PRO A 485 -12.89 -20.01 20.66
N GLY A 486 -12.79 -19.35 19.51
CA GLY A 486 -12.71 -20.04 18.24
C GLY A 486 -11.73 -21.18 18.43
N ALA A 487 -12.23 -22.40 18.20
CA ALA A 487 -11.44 -23.61 18.24
C ALA A 487 -10.02 -23.31 17.76
N ALA A 488 -9.04 -23.60 18.61
CA ALA A 488 -7.68 -23.77 18.16
C ALA A 488 -7.77 -24.69 16.93
N ARG A 489 -7.64 -24.12 15.73
CA ARG A 489 -7.62 -24.91 14.50
C ARG A 489 -6.27 -25.60 14.48
N SER A 490 -6.22 -26.74 15.16
CA SER A 490 -5.18 -27.73 14.94
C SER A 490 -5.25 -28.13 13.47
N ASN A 491 -4.11 -28.05 12.80
CA ASN A 491 -3.83 -28.81 11.61
C ASN A 491 -4.25 -30.28 11.82
N GLY A 492 -5.17 -30.75 10.99
CA GLY A 492 -5.53 -32.16 10.86
C GLY A 492 -5.50 -32.54 9.38
N ASN A 493 -4.33 -32.99 8.93
CA ASN A 493 -4.18 -33.71 7.68
C ASN A 493 -4.92 -35.05 7.82
N GLY A 494 -5.83 -35.37 6.90
CA GLY A 494 -6.69 -36.57 7.00
C GLY A 494 -7.25 -36.99 5.65
N ASN A 495 -6.40 -37.63 4.87
CA ASN A 495 -6.74 -38.40 3.67
C ASN A 495 -7.61 -39.61 4.09
N GLY A 496 -8.66 -39.97 3.34
CA GLY A 496 -9.37 -41.24 3.59
C GLY A 496 -10.77 -41.40 2.99
N ASN A 497 -10.81 -41.95 1.77
CA ASN A 497 -11.78 -42.92 1.23
C ASN A 497 -13.12 -43.20 1.95
N GLY A 498 -14.19 -43.18 1.15
CA GLY A 498 -14.82 -44.44 0.71
C GLY A 498 -16.10 -44.93 1.40
N ASN A 499 -17.12 -45.17 0.56
CA ASN A 499 -18.35 -45.96 0.75
C ASN A 499 -19.42 -45.41 1.72
N GLY A 500 -20.70 -45.41 1.40
CA GLY A 500 -21.44 -45.97 0.28
C GLY A 500 -22.90 -46.21 0.71
N ASN A 501 -23.88 -45.92 -0.15
CA ASN A 501 -25.00 -46.82 -0.49
C ASN A 501 -26.07 -46.09 -1.31
N GLY A 502 -26.44 -46.71 -2.42
CA GLY A 502 -27.49 -46.25 -3.33
C GLY A 502 -27.63 -47.20 -4.51
N ASN A 503 -28.14 -48.40 -4.21
CA ASN A 503 -28.53 -49.49 -5.09
C ASN A 503 -29.11 -49.09 -6.46
N GLY A 504 -28.87 -49.92 -7.49
CA GLY A 504 -29.87 -50.15 -8.55
C GLY A 504 -29.36 -50.52 -9.94
N ASN A 505 -29.06 -51.80 -10.13
CA ASN A 505 -29.21 -52.59 -11.38
C ASN A 505 -28.63 -52.07 -12.71
N GLY A 506 -27.53 -52.72 -13.13
CA GLY A 506 -27.23 -52.95 -14.54
C GLY A 506 -27.87 -54.25 -15.03
N SER A 507 -28.43 -54.24 -16.24
CA SER A 507 -28.81 -55.44 -16.99
C SER A 507 -28.71 -55.16 -18.49
N ARG A 508 -28.13 -56.14 -19.21
CA ARG A 508 -28.13 -56.35 -20.68
C ARG A 508 -27.07 -55.54 -21.44
N SER A 509 -26.01 -56.13 -22.02
CA SER A 509 -25.88 -57.18 -23.05
C SER A 509 -26.35 -56.77 -24.44
N SER A 510 -25.55 -57.16 -25.46
CA SER A 510 -25.65 -56.95 -26.91
C SER A 510 -25.12 -55.60 -27.41
N GLY A 511 -24.31 -55.49 -28.47
CA GLY A 511 -23.96 -56.44 -29.51
C GLY A 511 -24.14 -55.77 -30.88
N SER A 512 -23.09 -55.81 -31.70
CA SER A 512 -23.07 -55.78 -33.17
C SER A 512 -23.49 -54.52 -33.97
N GLY A 513 -22.66 -54.24 -34.99
CA GLY A 513 -23.07 -53.76 -36.32
C GLY A 513 -22.84 -52.26 -36.56
N SER A 514 -21.80 -51.80 -37.27
CA SER A 514 -21.50 -51.93 -38.71
C SER A 514 -21.93 -50.71 -39.55
N SER A 515 -20.91 -50.17 -40.25
CA SER A 515 -20.91 -49.62 -41.62
C SER A 515 -21.53 -48.25 -41.97
N GLY A 516 -20.72 -47.48 -42.73
CA GLY A 516 -21.13 -46.53 -43.78
C GLY A 516 -20.79 -45.06 -43.46
N SER A 517 -19.71 -44.44 -43.96
CA SER A 517 -19.33 -44.05 -45.34
C SER A 517 -19.62 -42.57 -45.65
N GLY A 518 -18.60 -41.87 -46.20
CA GLY A 518 -18.69 -40.50 -46.77
C GLY A 518 -17.59 -39.57 -46.24
N SER A 519 -16.34 -39.55 -46.74
CA SER A 519 -15.82 -39.06 -48.04
C SER A 519 -15.51 -37.55 -48.11
N SER A 520 -14.32 -37.25 -48.66
CA SER A 520 -13.68 -35.96 -49.01
C SER A 520 -12.86 -35.28 -47.89
N GLY A 521 -11.58 -34.91 -48.05
CA GLY A 521 -10.64 -35.01 -49.16
C GLY A 521 -9.42 -34.11 -48.89
N SER A 522 -8.23 -34.73 -48.77
CA SER A 522 -6.89 -34.34 -49.29
C SER A 522 -6.54 -32.85 -49.47
N SER A 523 -5.40 -32.34 -48.99
CA SER A 523 -4.00 -32.60 -49.43
C SER A 523 -3.09 -31.52 -48.78
N GLY A 524 -1.77 -31.62 -48.58
CA GLY A 524 -0.73 -32.62 -48.82
C GLY A 524 0.47 -32.27 -47.88
N SER A 525 1.20 -33.23 -47.33
CA SER A 525 2.35 -33.97 -47.92
C SER A 525 3.69 -33.23 -47.81
N GLY A 526 4.61 -33.82 -47.05
CA GLY A 526 6.03 -33.45 -47.01
C GLY A 526 6.75 -34.07 -45.81
N GLY A 527 6.98 -35.38 -45.84
CA GLY A 527 7.78 -36.10 -44.84
C GLY A 527 9.23 -36.31 -45.27
N SER A 528 10.09 -36.63 -44.30
CA SER A 528 11.27 -37.52 -44.33
C SER A 528 12.01 -37.35 -42.99
N SER A 529 11.93 -38.26 -42.01
CA SER A 529 12.51 -39.61 -41.87
C SER A 529 14.01 -39.65 -41.56
N GLY A 530 14.36 -40.23 -40.41
CA GLY A 530 15.63 -40.91 -40.12
C GLY A 530 16.37 -40.38 -38.89
N SER A 531 16.21 -40.94 -37.67
CA SER A 531 17.01 -42.04 -37.08
C SER A 531 18.53 -41.74 -37.01
N GLY A 532 19.26 -41.85 -35.90
CA GLY A 532 19.01 -42.40 -34.58
C GLY A 532 20.36 -42.74 -33.90
N SER A 533 20.41 -42.59 -32.57
CA SER A 533 21.17 -43.40 -31.58
C SER A 533 22.71 -43.51 -31.57
N GLY A 534 23.24 -43.40 -30.34
CA GLY A 534 24.54 -43.94 -29.85
C GLY A 534 25.54 -42.84 -29.48
N GLY A 535 26.12 -42.71 -28.28
CA GLY A 535 26.21 -43.57 -27.12
C GLY A 535 27.62 -43.46 -26.49
N SER A 536 27.69 -42.93 -25.26
CA SER A 536 28.67 -43.18 -24.19
C SER A 536 30.19 -42.90 -24.28
N SER A 537 30.62 -42.19 -23.21
CA SER A 537 31.71 -42.50 -22.25
C SER A 537 33.17 -42.08 -22.51
N GLY A 538 33.81 -41.52 -21.46
CA GLY A 538 35.23 -41.73 -21.18
C GLY A 538 36.11 -40.54 -20.74
N SER A 539 36.04 -40.19 -19.45
CA SER A 539 37.13 -39.93 -18.47
C SER A 539 38.53 -39.34 -18.82
N GLY A 540 39.02 -38.47 -17.91
CA GLY A 540 40.44 -38.16 -17.61
C GLY A 540 40.78 -36.67 -17.77
N GLY A 541 41.44 -35.92 -16.88
CA GLY A 541 42.25 -36.20 -15.69
C GLY A 541 43.54 -35.35 -15.73
N GLY A 542 43.82 -34.55 -14.69
CA GLY A 542 45.09 -33.80 -14.46
C GLY A 542 44.95 -32.27 -14.64
N GLY A 543 45.35 -31.38 -13.73
CA GLY A 543 46.30 -31.44 -12.61
C GLY A 543 47.46 -30.48 -12.89
N GLY A 544 47.58 -29.37 -12.14
CA GLY A 544 48.75 -28.47 -12.24
C GLY A 544 48.56 -27.13 -11.50
N ASN A 545 49.35 -26.94 -10.45
CA ASN A 545 49.34 -25.86 -9.46
C ASN A 545 50.71 -25.16 -9.47
N TYR A 546 50.77 -23.82 -9.47
CA TYR A 546 51.88 -22.92 -9.04
C TYR A 546 51.28 -21.48 -9.11
N GLY A 547 51.29 -20.59 -8.12
CA GLY A 547 52.21 -20.34 -7.00
C GLY A 547 53.21 -19.26 -7.40
N GLY A 548 53.07 -18.01 -6.91
CA GLY A 548 54.12 -16.99 -7.05
C GLY A 548 53.67 -15.53 -6.91
N ASP A 549 54.23 -14.89 -5.89
CA ASP A 549 54.03 -13.52 -5.40
C ASP A 549 54.49 -12.37 -6.31
N ALA A 550 54.12 -11.15 -5.87
CA ALA A 550 54.96 -9.95 -5.75
C ALA A 550 54.63 -8.73 -6.64
N GLU A 551 54.27 -7.66 -5.92
CA GLU A 551 54.75 -6.26 -6.01
C GLU A 551 54.43 -5.40 -7.25
N GLY A 552 53.95 -4.19 -6.95
CA GLY A 552 53.66 -3.12 -7.91
C GLY A 552 54.90 -2.41 -8.45
N PRO A 553 54.70 -1.32 -9.22
CA PRO A 553 54.98 -0.04 -8.56
C PRO A 553 54.03 1.11 -8.92
N VAL A 554 54.13 2.09 -8.03
CA VAL A 554 53.61 3.45 -7.97
C VAL A 554 54.12 4.30 -9.15
N VAL A 555 53.25 5.18 -9.68
CA VAL A 555 53.66 6.36 -10.45
C VAL A 555 53.04 7.61 -9.82
N GLN A 556 53.93 8.49 -9.36
CA GLN A 556 53.67 9.86 -8.90
C GLN A 556 53.50 10.82 -10.08
N GLY A 557 52.82 11.94 -9.85
CA GLY A 557 52.91 13.11 -10.71
C GLY A 557 52.21 14.35 -10.14
N HIS A 558 53.01 15.22 -9.50
CA HIS A 558 52.99 16.71 -9.45
C HIS A 558 51.64 17.46 -9.25
N ALA A 559 51.51 18.47 -8.40
CA ALA A 559 52.40 19.21 -7.50
C ALA A 559 51.54 19.86 -6.40
#